data_AF-C6LF34-F1
#
_entry.id   AF-C6LF34-F1
#
_cell.length_a   1.000
_cell.length_b   1.000
_cell.length_c   1.000
_cell.angle_alpha   90.00
_cell.angle_beta   90.00
_cell.angle_gamma   90.00
#
_symmetry.space_group_name_H-M   'P 1'
#
loop_
_entity.id
_entity.type
_entity.pdbx_description
1 polymer ?
#
loop_
_entity_poly.entity_id
_entity_poly.type
_entity_poly.pdbx_seq_one_letter_code
_entity_poly.pdbx_strand_id
1 'polypeptide(L)'
;MKGDLEPRPIFVRTPEHVTTHLLICMIALILLRIIQKRIISSGKVAVDPDAYWSTGLNGHRIQQVLLKWKVDLLPGELYRFMDVDDPDLKLILDSFDINIPAQLYQQSELKSIKTGIKIFI
;
A
#
# COMPACT_ATOMS: atom_id res chain seq x y z
N MET A 1 -10.42 -2.14 -7.79
CA MET A 1 -9.51 -3.29 -7.60
C MET A 1 -10.33 -4.52 -7.19
N LYS A 2 -9.92 -5.74 -7.57
CA LYS A 2 -10.41 -6.99 -6.94
C LYS A 2 -10.34 -6.78 -5.42
N GLY A 3 -11.44 -6.99 -4.66
CA GLY A 3 -11.61 -6.76 -3.21
C GLY A 3 -10.52 -7.29 -2.26
N ASP A 4 -10.90 -7.89 -1.13
CA ASP A 4 -10.00 -8.27 -0.02
C ASP A 4 -9.00 -9.41 -0.32
N LEU A 5 -8.71 -9.65 -1.60
CA LEU A 5 -7.80 -10.69 -2.12
C LEU A 5 -8.17 -12.11 -1.68
N GLU A 6 -9.43 -12.32 -1.29
CA GLU A 6 -10.01 -13.65 -1.15
C GLU A 6 -9.98 -14.40 -2.49
N PRO A 7 -9.84 -15.74 -2.48
CA PRO A 7 -9.84 -16.55 -3.69
C PRO A 7 -11.16 -16.36 -4.44
N ARG A 8 -11.12 -15.59 -5.53
CA ARG A 8 -12.26 -15.41 -6.43
C ARG A 8 -12.50 -16.70 -7.22
N PRO A 9 -13.76 -17.02 -7.56
CA PRO A 9 -14.03 -18.00 -8.58
C PRO A 9 -13.35 -17.58 -9.89
N ILE A 10 -12.58 -18.49 -10.48
CA ILE A 10 -11.82 -18.28 -11.70
C ILE A 10 -12.80 -18.46 -12.87
N PHE A 11 -13.39 -17.36 -13.35
CA PHE A 11 -14.30 -17.38 -14.51
C PHE A 11 -13.58 -17.31 -15.87
N VAL A 12 -12.26 -17.47 -15.89
CA VAL A 12 -11.44 -17.48 -17.12
C VAL A 12 -11.27 -18.90 -17.63
N ARG A 13 -11.26 -19.06 -18.96
CA ARG A 13 -11.39 -20.37 -19.63
C ARG A 13 -10.11 -20.86 -20.32
N THR A 14 -9.16 -19.97 -20.61
CA THR A 14 -7.91 -20.35 -21.27
C THR A 14 -6.79 -20.56 -20.25
N PRO A 15 -5.89 -21.53 -20.45
CA PRO A 15 -4.74 -21.76 -19.56
C PRO A 15 -3.89 -20.50 -19.33
N GLU A 16 -3.73 -19.67 -20.37
CA GLU A 16 -2.97 -18.42 -20.31
C GLU A 16 -3.64 -17.43 -19.35
N HIS A 17 -4.95 -17.22 -19.47
CA HIS A 17 -5.69 -16.32 -18.58
C HIS A 17 -5.71 -16.82 -17.14
N VAL A 18 -5.82 -18.12 -16.91
CA VAL A 18 -5.72 -18.72 -15.56
C VAL A 18 -4.36 -18.41 -14.96
N THR A 19 -3.29 -18.64 -15.72
CA THR A 19 -1.91 -18.41 -15.27
C THR A 19 -1.69 -16.94 -14.93
N THR A 20 -2.09 -16.02 -15.82
CA THR A 20 -1.98 -14.57 -15.58
C THR A 20 -2.78 -14.14 -14.35
N HIS A 21 -4.00 -14.66 -14.17
CA HIS A 21 -4.82 -14.33 -13.00
C HIS A 21 -4.15 -14.75 -11.69
N LEU A 22 -3.69 -16.02 -11.62
CA LEU A 22 -3.05 -16.56 -10.43
C LEU A 22 -1.77 -15.80 -10.09
N LEU A 23 -0.96 -15.50 -11.10
CA LEU A 23 0.28 -14.74 -10.94
C LEU A 23 0.02 -13.34 -10.36
N ILE A 24 -0.93 -12.58 -10.93
CA ILE A 24 -1.27 -11.24 -10.44
C ILE A 24 -1.85 -11.31 -9.01
N CYS A 25 -2.73 -12.27 -8.74
CA CYS A 25 -3.28 -12.47 -7.40
C CYS A 25 -2.18 -12.78 -6.38
N MET A 26 -1.23 -13.66 -6.72
CA MET A 26 -0.11 -14.01 -5.86
C MET A 26 0.76 -12.79 -5.55
N ILE A 27 1.11 -11.98 -6.57
CA ILE A 27 1.89 -10.74 -6.37
C ILE A 27 1.14 -9.78 -5.45
N ALA A 28 -0.15 -9.54 -5.69
CA ALA A 28 -0.96 -8.65 -4.87
C ALA A 28 -1.04 -9.11 -3.40
N LEU A 29 -1.23 -10.42 -3.18
CA LEU A 29 -1.24 -11.02 -1.85
C LEU A 29 0.12 -10.88 -1.15
N ILE A 30 1.22 -11.13 -1.85
CA ILE A 30 2.57 -10.97 -1.28
C ILE A 30 2.80 -9.52 -0.85
N LEU A 31 2.45 -8.54 -1.68
CA LEU A 31 2.59 -7.12 -1.34
C LEU A 31 1.76 -6.74 -0.12
N LEU A 32 0.50 -7.20 -0.05
CA LEU A 32 -0.37 -6.96 1.10
C LEU A 32 0.23 -7.54 2.39
N ARG A 33 0.77 -8.78 2.32
CA ARG A 33 1.41 -9.44 3.47
C ARG A 33 2.69 -8.74 3.90
N ILE A 34 3.48 -8.19 2.97
CA ILE A 34 4.66 -7.39 3.30
C ILE A 34 4.25 -6.14 4.08
N ILE A 35 3.22 -5.42 3.63
CA ILE A 35 2.70 -4.22 4.31
C ILE A 35 2.22 -4.59 5.73
N GLN A 36 1.38 -5.62 5.86
CA GLN A 36 0.88 -6.06 7.16
C GLN A 36 2.01 -6.48 8.10
N LYS A 37 2.99 -7.23 7.61
CA LYS A 37 4.17 -7.62 8.39
C LYS A 37 4.94 -6.39 8.86
N ARG A 38 5.14 -5.39 8.00
CA ARG A 38 5.87 -4.17 8.35
C ARG A 38 5.13 -3.36 9.42
N ILE A 39 3.80 -3.22 9.30
CA ILE A 39 2.96 -2.58 10.32
C ILE A 39 3.13 -3.28 11.67
N ILE A 40 3.05 -4.61 11.72
CA ILE A 40 3.24 -5.38 12.96
C ILE A 40 4.65 -5.17 13.51
N SER A 41 5.69 -5.28 12.67
CA SER A 41 7.09 -5.09 13.08
C SER A 41 7.41 -3.68 13.57
N SER A 42 6.62 -2.67 13.18
CA SER A 42 6.80 -1.29 13.66
C SER A 42 6.44 -1.09 15.13
N GLY A 43 5.71 -2.03 15.75
CA GLY A 43 5.24 -1.92 17.14
C GLY A 43 4.18 -0.85 17.39
N LYS A 44 3.70 -0.16 16.33
CA LYS A 44 2.70 0.92 16.42
C LYS A 44 1.25 0.43 16.58
N VAL A 45 1.02 -0.88 16.47
CA VAL A 45 -0.31 -1.49 16.60
C VAL A 45 -0.30 -2.59 17.65
N ALA A 46 -1.33 -2.63 18.49
CA ALA A 46 -1.55 -3.73 19.41
C ALA A 46 -1.86 -5.01 18.63
N VAL A 47 -1.00 -6.00 18.78
CA VAL A 47 -1.19 -7.33 18.17
C VAL A 47 -2.09 -8.12 19.10
N ASP A 48 -3.27 -8.49 18.61
CA ASP A 48 -4.10 -9.47 19.28
C ASP A 48 -3.43 -10.86 19.12
N PRO A 49 -3.00 -11.52 20.21
CA PRO A 49 -2.33 -12.81 20.15
C PRO A 49 -3.20 -13.92 19.55
N ASP A 50 -4.53 -13.77 19.55
CA ASP A 50 -5.46 -14.75 18.99
C ASP A 50 -5.83 -14.45 17.53
N ALA A 51 -5.40 -13.31 16.98
CA ALA A 51 -5.68 -12.91 15.61
C ALA A 51 -4.59 -13.39 14.63
N TYR A 52 -4.69 -14.64 14.18
CA TYR A 52 -3.71 -15.25 13.27
C TYR A 52 -3.62 -14.61 11.87
N TRP A 53 -4.67 -13.94 11.38
CA TRP A 53 -4.79 -13.51 9.97
C TRP A 53 -5.22 -12.04 9.76
N SER A 54 -5.64 -11.36 10.82
CA SER A 54 -6.14 -9.97 10.82
C SER A 54 -5.26 -9.01 11.64
N THR A 55 -4.08 -9.45 12.06
CA THR A 55 -3.18 -8.67 12.93
C THR A 55 -2.67 -7.40 12.25
N GLY A 56 -2.71 -6.29 13.00
CA GLY A 56 -2.39 -4.97 12.48
C GLY A 56 -3.60 -4.31 11.81
N LEU A 57 -3.53 -4.17 10.49
CA LEU A 57 -4.57 -3.55 9.66
C LEU A 57 -5.14 -4.59 8.68
N ASN A 58 -6.47 -4.70 8.60
CA ASN A 58 -7.10 -5.68 7.70
C ASN A 58 -6.83 -5.33 6.22
N GLY A 59 -6.87 -6.34 5.35
CA GLY A 59 -6.55 -6.17 3.93
C GLY A 59 -7.47 -5.18 3.21
N HIS A 60 -8.75 -5.16 3.59
CA HIS A 60 -9.74 -4.21 3.09
C HIS A 60 -9.34 -2.76 3.32
N ARG A 61 -8.96 -2.39 4.55
CA ARG A 61 -8.54 -1.03 4.92
C ARG A 61 -7.27 -0.62 4.19
N ILE A 62 -6.29 -1.52 4.11
CA ILE A 62 -5.06 -1.29 3.31
C ILE A 62 -5.43 -1.02 1.85
N GLN A 63 -6.31 -1.83 1.26
CA GLN A 63 -6.75 -1.62 -0.12
C GLN A 63 -7.49 -0.30 -0.30
N GLN A 64 -8.44 0.02 0.57
CA GLN A 64 -9.23 1.25 0.48
C GLN A 64 -8.33 2.48 0.56
N VAL A 65 -7.39 2.49 1.50
CA VAL A 65 -6.54 3.66 1.69
C VAL A 65 -5.53 3.83 0.54
N LEU A 66 -4.94 2.73 0.04
CA LEU A 66 -4.04 2.78 -1.11
C LEU A 66 -4.77 3.16 -2.41
N LEU A 67 -6.05 2.78 -2.56
CA LEU A 67 -6.88 3.22 -3.68
C LEU A 67 -7.20 4.72 -3.63
N LYS A 68 -7.37 5.26 -2.43
CA LYS A 68 -7.66 6.67 -2.21
C LYS A 68 -6.42 7.55 -2.39
N TRP A 69 -5.25 7.03 -2.00
CA TRP A 69 -4.00 7.77 -2.03
C TRP A 69 -3.58 8.11 -3.48
N LYS A 70 -3.47 9.41 -3.76
CA LYS A 70 -3.17 9.93 -5.09
C LYS A 70 -2.27 11.16 -5.03
N VAL A 71 -1.67 11.49 -6.16
CA VAL A 71 -0.90 12.72 -6.36
C VAL A 71 -1.62 13.56 -7.42
N ASP A 72 -2.04 14.77 -7.05
CA ASP A 72 -2.64 15.72 -7.96
C ASP A 72 -1.55 16.56 -8.64
N LEU A 73 -1.70 16.80 -9.95
CA LEU A 73 -0.91 17.77 -10.72
C LEU A 73 -1.62 19.12 -10.70
N LEU A 74 -0.91 20.16 -10.30
CA LEU A 74 -1.36 21.55 -10.24
C LEU A 74 -0.70 22.38 -11.35
N PRO A 75 -1.27 23.55 -11.68
CA PRO A 75 -0.65 24.49 -12.62
C PRO A 75 0.79 24.84 -12.19
N GLY A 76 1.69 24.95 -13.17
CA GLY A 76 3.11 25.25 -12.92
C GLY A 76 3.97 24.02 -12.57
N GLU A 77 3.56 22.82 -13.00
CA GLU A 77 4.29 21.55 -12.77
C GLU A 77 4.50 21.21 -11.29
N LEU A 78 3.58 21.67 -10.44
CA LEU A 78 3.57 21.39 -9.02
C LEU A 78 2.73 20.14 -8.72
N TYR A 79 3.19 19.33 -7.80
CA TYR A 79 2.55 18.08 -7.39
C TYR A 79 2.14 18.16 -5.92
N ARG A 80 0.98 17.58 -5.59
CA ARG A 80 0.49 17.52 -4.20
C ARG A 80 0.04 16.10 -3.87
N PHE A 81 0.58 15.53 -2.79
CA PHE A 81 0.05 14.29 -2.24
C PHE A 81 -1.27 14.56 -1.53
N MET A 82 -2.29 13.77 -1.85
CA MET A 82 -3.61 13.88 -1.27
C MET A 82 -3.77 12.87 -0.13
N ASP A 83 -4.58 13.23 0.87
CA ASP A 83 -5.00 12.33 1.95
C ASP A 83 -3.86 11.73 2.80
N VAL A 84 -2.69 12.38 2.86
CA VAL A 84 -1.53 11.93 3.66
C VAL A 84 -1.85 11.80 5.15
N ASP A 85 -2.78 12.62 5.65
CA ASP A 85 -3.22 12.63 7.05
C ASP A 85 -4.23 11.51 7.40
N ASP A 86 -4.65 10.70 6.42
CA ASP A 86 -5.52 9.55 6.68
C ASP A 86 -4.86 8.59 7.69
N PRO A 87 -5.54 8.16 8.76
CA PRO A 87 -4.92 7.40 9.84
C PRO A 87 -4.34 6.07 9.36
N ASP A 88 -4.99 5.41 8.40
CA ASP A 88 -4.54 4.14 7.86
C ASP A 88 -3.34 4.33 6.93
N LEU A 89 -3.36 5.40 6.13
CA LEU A 89 -2.24 5.73 5.24
C LEU A 89 -1.02 6.11 6.06
N LYS A 90 -1.22 6.98 7.05
CA LYS A 90 -0.17 7.46 7.93
C LYS A 90 0.49 6.27 8.61
N LEU A 91 -0.28 5.33 9.17
CA LEU A 91 0.24 4.11 9.78
C LEU A 91 1.09 3.28 8.80
N ILE A 92 0.65 3.13 7.55
CA ILE A 92 1.41 2.43 6.51
C ILE A 92 2.74 3.17 6.27
N LEU A 93 2.71 4.46 5.94
CA LEU A 93 3.90 5.26 5.65
C LEU A 93 4.90 5.23 6.81
N ASP A 94 4.39 5.41 8.02
CA ASP A 94 5.11 5.35 9.28
C ASP A 94 5.78 4.00 9.55
N SER A 95 5.20 2.90 9.08
CA SER A 95 5.79 1.56 9.23
C SER A 95 6.97 1.34 8.29
N PHE A 96 7.00 2.06 7.16
CA PHE A 96 8.08 2.04 6.18
C PHE A 96 9.09 3.19 6.39
N ASP A 97 8.96 3.94 7.49
CA ASP A 97 9.80 5.10 7.77
C ASP A 97 9.75 6.17 6.65
N ILE A 98 8.60 6.28 5.97
CA ILE A 98 8.35 7.23 4.90
C ILE A 98 7.68 8.46 5.49
N ASN A 99 8.36 9.61 5.41
CA ASN A 99 7.79 10.90 5.80
C ASN A 99 7.51 11.76 4.57
N ILE A 100 6.26 12.20 4.41
CA ILE A 100 5.82 13.06 3.31
C ILE A 100 5.28 14.37 3.91
N PRO A 101 6.08 15.45 3.95
CA PRO A 101 5.61 16.73 4.47
C PRO A 101 4.47 17.31 3.62
N ALA A 102 3.56 18.05 4.26
CA ALA A 102 2.46 18.73 3.59
C ALA A 102 2.95 19.99 2.84
N GLN A 103 3.55 19.77 1.67
CA GLN A 103 4.03 20.84 0.79
C GLN A 103 3.72 20.53 -0.68
N LEU A 104 3.90 21.53 -1.53
CA LEU A 104 3.89 21.34 -2.98
C LEU A 104 5.27 20.88 -3.43
N TYR A 105 5.30 19.94 -4.36
CA TYR A 105 6.52 19.32 -4.85
C TYR A 105 6.77 19.68 -6.30
N GLN A 106 8.04 19.92 -6.64
CA GLN A 106 8.49 19.87 -8.02
C GLN A 106 8.88 18.43 -8.41
N GLN A 107 8.99 18.18 -9.72
CA GLN A 107 9.37 16.87 -10.23
C GLN A 107 10.73 16.37 -9.68
N SER A 108 11.68 17.28 -9.46
CA SER A 108 12.98 16.99 -8.86
C SER A 108 12.85 16.51 -7.41
N GLU A 109 11.99 17.15 -6.62
CA GLU A 109 11.77 16.81 -5.21
C GLU A 109 11.05 15.47 -5.05
N LEU A 110 10.12 15.14 -5.94
CA LEU A 110 9.52 13.80 -5.98
C LEU A 110 10.56 12.70 -6.22
N LYS A 111 11.55 12.95 -7.10
CA LYS A 111 12.67 12.03 -7.32
C LYS A 111 13.54 11.90 -6.08
N SER A 112 13.81 13.01 -5.39
CA SER A 112 14.57 13.03 -4.13
C SER A 112 13.91 12.20 -3.03
N ILE A 113 12.57 12.29 -2.89
CA ILE A 113 11.81 11.44 -1.96
C ILE A 113 12.04 9.98 -2.30
N LYS A 114 11.86 9.58 -3.56
CA LYS A 114 12.05 8.19 -3.99
C LYS A 114 13.46 7.66 -3.65
N THR A 115 14.51 8.46 -3.85
CA THR A 115 15.89 8.06 -3.54
C THR A 115 16.20 8.01 -2.04
N GLY A 116 15.48 8.78 -1.23
CA GLY A 116 15.67 8.81 0.23
C GLY A 116 15.08 7.61 0.97
N ILE A 117 14.10 6.93 0.38
CA ILE A 117 13.41 5.80 1.01
C ILE A 117 14.29 4.54 0.95
N LYS A 118 14.69 4.03 2.12
CA LYS A 118 15.42 2.76 2.26
C LYS A 118 14.46 1.63 2.67
N ILE A 119 13.84 0.98 1.68
CA ILE A 119 12.84 -0.08 1.91
C ILE A 119 13.51 -1.41 2.31
N PHE A 120 14.71 -1.67 1.80
CA PHE A 120 15.47 -2.90 2.08
C PHE A 120 16.82 -2.50 2.67
N ILE A 121 17.09 -2.95 3.90
CA ILE A 121 18.42 -3.00 4.53
C ILE A 121 18.88 -4.45 4.45
#